data_AF-A0A916RXT0-F1
#
_entry.id   AF-A0A916RXT0-F1
#
_cell.length_a   1.000
_cell.length_b   1.000
_cell.length_c   1.000
_cell.angle_alpha   90.00
_cell.angle_beta   90.00
_cell.angle_gamma   90.00
#
_symmetry.space_group_name_H-M   'P 1'
#
loop_
_entity.id
_entity.type
_entity.pdbx_description
1 polymer ?
#
loop_
_entity_poly.entity_id
_entity_poly.type
_entity_poly.pdbx_seq_one_letter_code
_entity_poly.pdbx_strand_id
1 'polypeptide(L)'
;MKHLLRLFFVLALVFGSTHYAHATNFHVTVLDPSNICVSNPSACVIFDTTAPFSATFSASTCQIAGVPGLPSDPTTYGCLGLFNATSDPITSINLSFPGLGALTFQCDTTGPGVIFSGASCGSSGGVDTFDFYDGSLDPLHLAIIYENGADPDLFDGTGTVNTPEPASLPLLLTGLLFAGLYLGKRRNLLLGITQK
;
A
#
# COMPACT_ATOMS: atom_id res chain seq x y z
N MET A 1 -63.87 9.32 -15.24
CA MET A 1 -62.48 8.86 -15.03
C MET A 1 -61.42 9.66 -15.81
N LYS A 2 -61.64 10.07 -17.07
CA LYS A 2 -60.66 10.85 -17.87
C LYS A 2 -60.24 12.21 -17.25
N HIS A 3 -61.12 12.88 -16.53
CA HIS A 3 -60.83 14.18 -15.90
C HIS A 3 -59.93 14.07 -14.67
N LEU A 4 -60.04 12.96 -13.94
CA LEU A 4 -59.26 12.71 -12.73
C LEU A 4 -57.79 12.40 -13.06
N LEU A 5 -57.55 11.70 -14.17
CA LEU A 5 -56.19 11.43 -14.67
C LEU A 5 -55.50 12.71 -15.16
N ARG A 6 -56.24 13.63 -15.78
CA ARG A 6 -55.72 14.94 -16.19
C ARG A 6 -55.37 15.82 -14.98
N LEU A 7 -56.17 15.75 -13.92
CA LEU A 7 -55.91 16.48 -12.69
C LEU A 7 -54.61 15.99 -12.02
N PHE A 8 -54.43 14.67 -11.90
CA PHE A 8 -53.20 14.09 -11.37
C PHE A 8 -51.98 14.39 -12.23
N PHE A 9 -52.13 14.43 -13.56
CA PHE A 9 -51.04 14.77 -14.47
C PHE A 9 -50.60 16.23 -14.32
N VAL A 10 -51.54 17.15 -14.14
CA VAL A 10 -51.26 18.58 -13.89
C VAL A 10 -50.63 18.76 -12.49
N LEU A 11 -51.14 18.08 -11.47
CA LEU A 11 -50.50 18.08 -10.14
C LEU A 11 -49.08 17.52 -10.20
N ALA A 12 -48.84 16.41 -10.90
CA ALA A 12 -47.50 15.85 -11.04
C ALA A 12 -46.54 16.78 -11.80
N LEU A 13 -47.02 17.58 -12.76
CA LEU A 13 -46.21 18.59 -13.45
C LEU A 13 -45.89 19.82 -12.59
N VAL A 14 -46.84 20.27 -11.76
CA VAL A 14 -46.70 21.46 -10.90
C VAL A 14 -45.93 21.15 -9.63
N PHE A 15 -46.09 19.96 -9.06
CA PHE A 15 -45.36 19.52 -7.87
C PHE A 15 -44.10 18.71 -8.20
N GLY A 16 -43.99 18.18 -9.42
CA GLY A 16 -42.80 17.49 -9.93
C GLY A 16 -41.80 18.38 -10.65
N SER A 17 -42.02 19.71 -10.69
CA SER A 17 -40.98 20.68 -11.04
C SER A 17 -40.00 20.78 -9.88
N THR A 18 -39.15 19.74 -9.84
CA THR A 18 -37.79 19.69 -9.32
C THR A 18 -37.31 21.03 -8.76
N HIS A 19 -37.29 21.13 -7.43
CA HIS A 19 -36.34 22.03 -6.79
C HIS A 19 -34.96 21.65 -7.35
N TYR A 20 -34.39 22.53 -8.16
CA TYR A 20 -33.00 22.44 -8.55
C TYR A 20 -32.20 22.46 -7.24
N ALA A 21 -31.65 21.32 -6.86
CA ALA A 21 -30.61 21.28 -5.84
C ALA A 21 -29.39 21.97 -6.45
N HIS A 22 -29.36 23.29 -6.35
CA HIS A 22 -28.34 24.14 -6.92
C HIS A 22 -27.11 24.07 -6.01
N ALA A 23 -26.37 22.99 -6.12
CA ALA A 23 -25.04 22.88 -5.56
C ALA A 23 -24.11 23.71 -6.45
N THR A 24 -23.86 24.97 -6.09
CA THR A 24 -23.01 25.88 -6.87
C THR A 24 -21.56 25.41 -6.94
N ASN A 25 -21.08 24.66 -5.94
CA ASN A 25 -19.73 24.10 -5.88
C ASN A 25 -19.71 22.85 -4.98
N PHE A 26 -20.16 21.70 -5.49
CA PHE A 26 -19.97 20.42 -4.78
C PHE A 26 -18.69 19.76 -5.27
N HIS A 27 -17.65 19.81 -4.44
CA HIS A 27 -16.39 19.13 -4.69
C HIS A 27 -16.35 17.89 -3.81
N VAL A 28 -16.44 16.72 -4.44
CA VAL A 28 -16.12 15.45 -3.79
C VAL A 28 -14.75 15.06 -4.29
N THR A 29 -13.85 14.76 -3.35
CA THR A 29 -12.57 14.15 -3.64
C THR A 29 -12.54 12.82 -2.93
N VAL A 30 -12.24 11.77 -3.68
CA VAL A 30 -11.88 10.47 -3.11
C VAL A 30 -10.37 10.54 -2.89
N LEU A 31 -9.96 10.50 -1.63
CA LEU A 31 -8.56 10.43 -1.25
C LEU A 31 -8.20 8.96 -1.02
N ASP A 32 -7.05 8.56 -1.53
CA ASP A 32 -6.48 7.26 -1.19
C ASP A 32 -6.02 7.32 0.28
N PRO A 33 -6.42 6.39 1.15
CA PRO A 33 -5.92 6.37 2.52
C PRO A 33 -4.40 6.20 2.54
N SER A 34 -3.71 7.10 3.23
CA SER A 34 -2.30 6.91 3.55
C SER A 34 -2.10 5.71 4.47
N ASN A 35 -0.86 5.23 4.60
CA ASN A 35 -0.49 4.22 5.59
C ASN A 35 -0.92 4.67 7.01
N ILE A 36 -1.48 3.74 7.78
CA ILE A 36 -1.97 4.01 9.14
C ILE A 36 -1.05 3.30 10.11
N CYS A 37 -0.35 4.06 10.94
CA CYS A 37 0.52 3.53 11.97
C CYS A 37 0.09 4.00 13.36
N VAL A 38 0.14 3.07 14.32
CA VAL A 38 0.00 3.32 15.76
C VAL A 38 1.31 2.95 16.43
N SER A 39 1.74 3.74 17.42
CA SER A 39 3.04 3.59 18.08
C SER A 39 2.97 2.88 19.44
N ASN A 40 1.78 2.52 19.93
CA ASN A 40 1.65 1.76 21.17
C ASN A 40 0.31 1.00 21.24
N PRO A 41 0.28 -0.32 20.95
CA PRO A 41 1.40 -1.13 20.44
C PRO A 41 1.80 -0.71 19.03
N SER A 42 3.08 -0.85 18.68
CA SER A 42 3.56 -0.50 17.34
C SER A 42 2.97 -1.42 16.26
N ALA A 43 2.15 -0.86 15.37
CA ALA A 43 1.59 -1.57 14.24
C ALA A 43 1.28 -0.61 13.08
N CYS A 44 1.54 -1.06 11.87
CA CYS A 44 1.27 -0.33 10.63
C CYS A 44 0.41 -1.15 9.67
N VAL A 45 -0.60 -0.51 9.12
CA VAL A 45 -1.43 -1.02 8.03
C VAL A 45 -1.01 -0.30 6.75
N ILE A 46 -0.52 -1.07 5.79
CA ILE A 46 -0.01 -0.55 4.53
C ILE A 46 -1.11 -0.56 3.47
N PHE A 47 -1.45 0.64 2.99
CA PHE A 47 -2.40 0.87 1.90
C PHE A 47 -1.70 1.41 0.65
N ASP A 48 -0.67 2.23 0.84
CA ASP A 48 0.08 2.90 -0.23
C ASP A 48 1.56 2.53 -0.11
N THR A 49 2.08 1.79 -1.09
CA THR A 49 3.49 1.37 -1.14
C THR A 49 4.44 2.51 -1.53
N THR A 50 3.92 3.62 -2.04
CA THR A 50 4.73 4.80 -2.42
C THR A 50 5.01 5.73 -1.25
N ALA A 51 4.21 5.64 -0.18
CA ALA A 51 4.36 6.44 1.02
C ALA A 51 5.20 5.68 2.08
N PRO A 52 6.16 6.33 2.75
CA PRO A 52 6.83 5.73 3.89
C PRO A 52 5.87 5.56 5.07
N PHE A 53 6.19 4.63 5.97
CA PHE A 53 5.46 4.39 7.21
C PHE A 53 6.38 4.57 8.43
N SER A 54 5.80 4.83 9.60
CA SER A 54 6.56 4.97 10.85
C SER A 54 7.02 3.61 11.34
N ALA A 55 8.31 3.43 11.56
CA ALA A 55 8.87 2.18 12.07
C ALA A 55 9.37 2.40 13.51
N THR A 56 8.58 1.97 14.49
CA THR A 56 8.96 1.96 15.92
C THR A 56 8.86 0.56 16.48
N PHE A 57 9.73 0.15 17.40
CA PHE A 57 9.73 -1.22 17.97
C PHE A 57 9.16 -1.31 19.39
N SER A 58 8.17 -0.47 19.70
CA SER A 58 7.54 -0.35 21.02
C SER A 58 6.39 -1.35 21.28
N ALA A 59 6.13 -2.32 20.39
CA ALA A 59 5.04 -3.26 20.61
C ALA A 59 5.45 -4.39 21.57
N SER A 60 4.65 -4.61 22.62
CA SER A 60 4.75 -5.78 23.51
C SER A 60 4.24 -7.09 22.88
N THR A 61 3.82 -7.05 21.61
CA THR A 61 3.06 -8.09 20.92
C THR A 61 3.91 -9.19 20.27
N CYS A 62 5.24 -9.20 20.45
CA CYS A 62 6.10 -10.27 19.93
C CYS A 62 5.62 -11.67 20.39
N GLN A 63 5.08 -11.76 21.60
CA GLN A 63 4.53 -13.01 22.16
C GLN A 63 3.21 -13.45 21.50
N ILE A 64 2.38 -12.52 20.99
CA ILE A 64 1.09 -12.85 20.34
C ILE A 64 1.31 -13.60 19.02
N ALA A 65 2.42 -13.33 18.35
CA ALA A 65 2.78 -13.98 17.10
C ALA A 65 3.45 -15.36 17.28
N GLY A 66 3.66 -15.79 18.53
CA GLY A 66 4.31 -17.06 18.83
C GLY A 66 5.76 -17.13 18.38
N VAL A 67 6.47 -15.99 18.31
CA VAL A 67 7.91 -15.96 17.96
C VAL A 67 8.66 -16.83 18.99
N PRO A 68 9.27 -17.95 18.56
CA PRO A 68 9.91 -18.87 19.49
C PRO A 68 11.20 -18.27 20.05
N GLY A 69 11.42 -18.42 21.36
CA GLY A 69 12.70 -18.08 21.98
C GLY A 69 12.95 -16.61 22.29
N LEU A 70 11.90 -15.78 22.35
CA LEU A 70 12.03 -14.41 22.87
C LEU A 70 12.51 -14.44 24.34
N PRO A 71 13.38 -13.49 24.75
CA PRO A 71 13.76 -13.33 26.15
C PRO A 71 12.53 -13.13 27.05
N SER A 72 12.63 -13.55 28.31
CA SER A 72 11.58 -13.29 29.31
C SER A 72 11.46 -11.82 29.69
N ASP A 73 12.50 -11.02 29.44
CA ASP A 73 12.56 -9.60 29.75
C ASP A 73 12.09 -8.74 28.55
N PRO A 74 10.96 -8.03 28.65
CA PRO A 74 10.41 -7.20 27.58
C PRO A 74 11.22 -5.94 27.27
N THR A 75 12.26 -5.64 28.06
CA THR A 75 13.17 -4.50 27.79
C THR A 75 14.32 -4.84 26.85
N THR A 76 14.42 -6.10 26.44
CA THR A 76 15.53 -6.62 25.62
C THR A 76 15.11 -6.99 24.19
N TYR A 77 13.86 -6.72 23.84
CA TYR A 77 13.32 -6.98 22.52
C TYR A 77 12.20 -5.98 22.20
N GLY A 78 12.00 -5.74 20.91
CA GLY A 78 10.98 -4.86 20.38
C GLY A 78 10.29 -5.43 19.15
N CYS A 79 9.04 -5.03 18.91
CA CYS A 79 8.28 -5.47 17.76
C CYS A 79 7.56 -4.35 17.02
N LEU A 80 7.35 -4.60 15.73
CA LEU A 80 6.46 -3.88 14.83
C LEU A 80 5.57 -4.89 14.09
N GLY A 81 4.26 -4.70 14.20
CA GLY A 81 3.31 -5.40 13.34
C GLY A 81 3.16 -4.68 11.99
N LEU A 82 3.21 -5.42 10.89
CA LEU A 82 3.01 -4.89 9.55
C LEU A 82 1.91 -5.67 8.82
N PHE A 83 0.78 -5.03 8.56
CA PHE A 83 -0.33 -5.65 7.84
C PHE A 83 -0.37 -5.17 6.39
N ASN A 84 -0.34 -6.10 5.45
CA ASN A 84 -0.51 -5.79 4.04
C ASN A 84 -2.00 -5.62 3.70
N ALA A 85 -2.49 -4.38 3.63
CA ALA A 85 -3.84 -4.06 3.15
C ALA A 85 -3.86 -3.65 1.66
N THR A 86 -2.75 -3.81 0.95
CA THR A 86 -2.67 -3.55 -0.50
C THR A 86 -3.28 -4.71 -1.28
N SER A 87 -3.52 -4.49 -2.59
CA SER A 87 -4.00 -5.55 -3.49
C SER A 87 -2.92 -6.53 -3.95
N ASP A 88 -1.65 -6.17 -3.76
CA ASP A 88 -0.50 -6.88 -4.30
C ASP A 88 0.40 -7.41 -3.19
N PRO A 89 1.15 -8.50 -3.40
CA PRO A 89 2.09 -8.99 -2.41
C PRO A 89 3.22 -7.98 -2.19
N ILE A 90 3.65 -7.79 -0.95
CA ILE A 90 4.86 -7.02 -0.64
C ILE A 90 6.06 -7.95 -0.78
N THR A 91 7.02 -7.56 -1.63
CA THR A 91 8.20 -8.37 -1.97
C THR A 91 9.47 -7.94 -1.29
N SER A 92 9.52 -6.69 -0.82
CA SER A 92 10.62 -6.20 0.00
C SER A 92 10.15 -5.18 1.02
N ILE A 93 10.88 -5.09 2.12
CA ILE A 93 10.71 -4.11 3.18
C ILE A 93 12.09 -3.49 3.43
N ASN A 94 12.16 -2.16 3.43
CA ASN A 94 13.34 -1.41 3.85
C ASN A 94 12.96 -0.62 5.10
N LEU A 95 13.76 -0.74 6.16
CA LEU A 95 13.65 0.05 7.37
C LEU A 95 14.88 0.93 7.50
N SER A 96 14.69 2.15 7.97
CA SER A 96 15.75 3.13 8.13
C SER A 96 15.59 3.85 9.46
N PHE A 97 16.67 3.88 10.24
CA PHE A 97 16.71 4.51 11.55
C PHE A 97 17.86 5.53 11.63
N PRO A 98 17.67 6.64 12.33
CA PRO A 98 18.69 7.66 12.54
C PRO A 98 19.70 7.16 13.59
N GLY A 99 20.76 6.48 13.14
CA GLY A 99 21.96 6.17 13.90
C GLY A 99 21.72 5.60 15.30
N LEU A 100 21.40 4.31 15.37
CA LEU A 100 21.23 3.48 16.57
C LEU A 100 22.52 3.28 17.39
N GLY A 101 23.60 3.99 17.04
CA GLY A 101 24.87 3.97 17.75
C GLY A 101 25.80 2.83 17.31
N ALA A 102 26.67 2.39 18.21
CA ALA A 102 27.68 1.35 17.94
C ALA A 102 27.13 -0.06 18.12
N LEU A 103 26.02 -0.36 17.43
CA LEU A 103 25.43 -1.70 17.42
C LEU A 103 26.01 -2.54 16.29
N THR A 104 26.01 -3.87 16.47
CA THR A 104 26.30 -4.82 15.39
C THR A 104 24.99 -5.39 14.90
N PHE A 105 24.68 -5.22 13.62
CA PHE A 105 23.43 -5.67 13.04
C PHE A 105 23.56 -7.07 12.46
N GLN A 106 22.58 -7.91 12.74
CA GLN A 106 22.41 -9.23 12.15
C GLN A 106 20.95 -9.37 11.70
N CYS A 107 20.75 -9.71 10.43
CA CYS A 107 19.42 -9.90 9.86
C CYS A 107 19.28 -11.32 9.37
N ASP A 108 18.67 -12.12 10.23
CA ASP A 108 18.49 -13.54 9.99
C ASP A 108 17.28 -13.77 9.09
N THR A 109 17.49 -14.48 7.98
CA THR A 109 16.44 -14.93 7.05
C THR A 109 16.24 -16.44 7.10
N THR A 110 16.68 -17.07 8.19
CA THR A 110 16.56 -18.52 8.38
C THR A 110 15.81 -18.82 9.67
N GLY A 111 14.65 -19.45 9.57
CA GLY A 111 13.85 -19.79 10.74
C GLY A 111 12.40 -20.12 10.38
N PRO A 112 11.63 -20.65 11.34
CA PRO A 112 10.20 -20.85 11.17
C PRO A 112 9.49 -19.49 11.03
N GLY A 113 8.58 -19.37 10.06
CA GLY A 113 7.80 -18.14 9.85
C GLY A 113 8.54 -17.01 9.13
N VAL A 114 9.76 -17.26 8.63
CA VAL A 114 10.46 -16.27 7.79
C VAL A 114 9.74 -16.10 6.45
N ILE A 115 9.49 -14.84 6.09
CA ILE A 115 8.81 -14.45 4.85
C ILE A 115 9.81 -14.15 3.72
N PHE A 116 10.91 -13.49 4.05
CA PHE A 116 11.92 -13.00 3.10
C PHE A 116 13.18 -13.85 3.17
N SER A 117 13.69 -14.29 2.02
CA SER A 117 14.88 -15.14 1.96
C SER A 117 16.20 -14.36 1.89
N GLY A 118 16.16 -13.10 1.43
CA GLY A 118 17.29 -12.18 1.38
C GLY A 118 17.18 -11.07 2.42
N ALA A 119 18.32 -10.68 3.00
CA ALA A 119 18.41 -9.49 3.83
C ALA A 119 19.78 -8.81 3.72
N SER A 120 19.81 -7.50 3.97
CA SER A 120 21.02 -6.70 4.06
C SER A 120 20.87 -5.67 5.17
N CYS A 121 21.82 -5.63 6.10
CA CYS A 121 21.74 -4.74 7.26
C CYS A 121 23.08 -4.08 7.51
N GLY A 122 23.06 -2.77 7.75
CA GLY A 122 24.28 -1.99 7.87
C GLY A 122 24.05 -0.55 8.26
N SER A 123 25.15 0.14 8.54
CA SER A 123 25.18 1.55 8.86
C SER A 123 25.95 2.32 7.79
N SER A 124 25.38 3.41 7.30
CA SER A 124 26.06 4.30 6.36
C SER A 124 25.70 5.76 6.66
N GLY A 125 26.71 6.60 6.89
CA GLY A 125 26.50 8.03 7.08
C GLY A 125 25.64 8.42 8.29
N GLY A 126 25.60 7.58 9.33
CA GLY A 126 24.76 7.80 10.51
C GLY A 126 23.30 7.40 10.33
N VAL A 127 22.99 6.62 9.29
CA VAL A 127 21.69 6.00 9.07
C VAL A 127 21.89 4.49 9.05
N ASP A 128 21.08 3.79 9.86
CA ASP A 128 21.07 2.34 9.89
C ASP A 128 19.92 1.84 9.02
N THR A 129 20.22 0.94 8.10
CA THR A 129 19.28 0.42 7.11
C THR A 129 19.16 -1.09 7.25
N PHE A 130 17.92 -1.57 7.23
CA PHE A 130 17.58 -2.99 7.28
C PHE A 130 16.68 -3.32 6.10
N ASP A 131 17.24 -4.05 5.14
CA ASP A 131 16.58 -4.49 3.92
C ASP A 131 16.21 -5.96 4.01
N PHE A 132 14.97 -6.30 3.69
CA PHE A 132 14.47 -7.67 3.55
C PHE A 132 13.83 -7.81 2.16
N TYR A 133 14.19 -8.84 1.41
CA TYR A 133 13.77 -9.02 0.02
C TYR A 133 13.76 -10.52 -0.37
N ASP A 134 13.42 -10.82 -1.63
CA ASP A 134 13.27 -12.19 -2.15
C ASP A 134 12.26 -13.01 -1.30
N GLY A 135 11.06 -12.48 -1.15
CA GLY A 135 9.93 -13.10 -0.43
C GLY A 135 8.59 -12.55 -0.87
N SER A 136 7.51 -12.95 -0.20
CA SER A 136 6.16 -12.44 -0.48
C SER A 136 5.34 -12.39 0.80
N LEU A 137 4.96 -11.17 1.22
CA LEU A 137 3.90 -10.95 2.19
C LEU A 137 2.60 -10.72 1.42
N ASP A 138 1.78 -11.76 1.33
CA ASP A 138 0.53 -11.74 0.56
C ASP A 138 -0.49 -10.72 1.10
N PRO A 139 -1.42 -10.25 0.25
CA PRO A 139 -2.52 -9.40 0.70
C PRO A 139 -3.26 -9.98 1.91
N LEU A 140 -3.69 -9.10 2.81
CA LEU A 140 -4.40 -9.40 4.06
C LEU A 140 -3.62 -10.27 5.06
N HIS A 141 -2.31 -10.36 4.93
CA HIS A 141 -1.45 -11.04 5.90
C HIS A 141 -0.71 -10.05 6.81
N LEU A 142 -0.41 -10.51 8.01
CA LEU A 142 0.37 -9.82 9.03
C LEU A 142 1.79 -10.38 9.04
N ALA A 143 2.79 -9.52 8.90
CA ALA A 143 4.17 -9.79 9.24
C ALA A 143 4.48 -9.18 10.61
N ILE A 144 5.37 -9.83 11.35
CA ILE A 144 5.93 -9.28 12.58
C ILE A 144 7.42 -9.10 12.36
N ILE A 145 7.87 -7.87 12.51
CA ILE A 145 9.27 -7.51 12.50
C ILE A 145 9.67 -7.34 13.96
N TYR A 146 10.76 -7.97 14.37
CA TYR A 146 11.24 -7.89 15.74
C TYR A 146 12.74 -7.69 15.79
N GLU A 147 13.20 -7.02 16.84
CA GLU A 147 14.59 -7.00 17.24
C GLU A 147 14.75 -7.74 18.57
N ASN A 148 15.94 -8.27 18.79
CA ASN A 148 16.34 -8.87 20.05
C ASN A 148 17.78 -8.47 20.35
N GLY A 149 18.01 -7.88 21.52
CA GLY A 149 19.34 -7.56 22.03
C GLY A 149 19.66 -6.07 22.08
N ALA A 150 18.74 -5.19 21.69
CA ALA A 150 18.86 -3.75 21.90
C ALA A 150 17.67 -3.21 22.73
N ASP A 151 17.78 -1.95 23.14
CA ASP A 151 16.68 -1.24 23.78
C ASP A 151 15.68 -0.81 22.69
N PRO A 152 14.40 -1.25 22.74
CA PRO A 152 13.40 -0.92 21.72
C PRO A 152 13.14 0.58 21.60
N ASP A 153 13.40 1.36 22.66
CA ASP A 153 13.21 2.82 22.66
C ASP A 153 14.21 3.55 21.74
N LEU A 154 15.28 2.87 21.30
CA LEU A 154 16.23 3.40 20.32
C LEU A 154 15.68 3.39 18.89
N PHE A 155 14.67 2.56 18.62
CA PHE A 155 14.14 2.35 17.28
C PHE A 155 12.99 3.31 17.00
N ASP A 156 13.33 4.50 16.50
CA ASP A 156 12.39 5.47 15.93
C ASP A 156 12.82 5.86 14.52
N GLY A 157 12.16 5.28 13.53
CA GLY A 157 12.56 5.40 12.13
C GLY A 157 11.41 5.35 11.15
N THR A 158 11.76 5.08 9.90
CA THR A 158 10.80 4.99 8.80
C THR A 158 11.00 3.68 8.04
N GLY A 159 9.93 3.13 7.50
CA GLY A 159 9.97 2.01 6.59
C GLY A 159 9.35 2.33 5.23
N THR A 160 9.76 1.58 4.23
CA THR A 160 9.16 1.56 2.90
C THR A 160 8.97 0.10 2.47
N VAL A 161 8.01 -0.13 1.59
CA VAL A 161 7.74 -1.47 1.03
C VAL A 161 7.67 -1.40 -0.48
N ASN A 162 8.01 -2.50 -1.16
CA ASN A 162 7.83 -2.61 -2.59
C ASN A 162 6.93 -3.79 -2.94
N THR A 163 6.05 -3.58 -3.91
CA THR A 163 5.28 -4.64 -4.59
C THR A 163 5.94 -4.98 -5.92
N PRO A 164 5.70 -6.17 -6.50
CA PRO A 164 6.14 -6.47 -7.85
C PRO A 164 5.65 -5.39 -8.80
N GLU A 165 6.49 -4.96 -9.75
CA GLU A 165 6.01 -4.10 -10.81
C GLU A 165 4.82 -4.77 -11.51
N PRO A 166 3.70 -4.06 -11.71
CA PRO A 166 2.58 -4.63 -12.45
C PRO A 166 3.09 -5.04 -13.83
N ALA A 167 2.76 -6.26 -14.25
CA ALA A 167 3.23 -6.79 -15.53
C ALA A 167 2.95 -5.77 -16.64
N SER A 168 4.00 -5.12 -17.14
CA SER A 168 3.91 -4.07 -18.15
C SER A 168 3.51 -4.62 -19.53
N LEU A 169 3.50 -5.96 -19.68
CA LEU A 169 3.12 -6.69 -20.89
C LEU A 169 1.67 -6.46 -21.35
N PRO A 170 0.63 -6.63 -20.50
CA PRO A 170 -0.74 -6.27 -20.87
C PRO A 170 -0.93 -4.77 -21.15
N LEU A 171 -0.22 -3.88 -20.45
CA LEU A 171 -0.22 -2.43 -20.72
C LEU A 171 0.44 -2.09 -22.07
N LEU A 172 1.54 -2.77 -22.41
CA LEU A 172 2.19 -2.67 -23.72
C LEU A 172 1.30 -3.23 -24.84
N LEU A 173 0.67 -4.39 -24.62
CA LEU A 173 -0.23 -5.04 -25.59
C LEU A 173 -1.47 -4.20 -25.88
N THR A 174 -2.07 -3.60 -24.84
CA THR A 174 -3.21 -2.68 -25.03
C THR A 174 -2.78 -1.41 -25.76
N GLY A 175 -1.63 -0.81 -25.42
CA GLY A 175 -1.08 0.34 -26.13
C GLY A 175 -0.82 0.07 -27.62
N LEU A 176 -0.23 -1.08 -27.96
CA LEU A 176 0.06 -1.47 -29.35
C LEU A 176 -1.21 -1.75 -30.16
N LEU A 177 -2.26 -2.31 -29.55
CA LEU A 177 -3.54 -2.55 -30.20
C LEU A 177 -4.23 -1.23 -30.59
N PHE A 178 -4.27 -0.24 -29.70
CA PHE A 178 -4.85 1.07 -30.01
C PHE A 178 -4.03 1.84 -31.05
N ALA A 179 -2.69 1.79 -30.97
CA ALA A 179 -1.82 2.38 -31.98
C ALA A 179 -2.01 1.73 -33.36
N GLY A 180 -2.14 0.40 -33.42
CA GLY A 180 -2.41 -0.35 -34.64
C GLY A 180 -3.75 0.00 -35.29
N LEU A 181 -4.82 0.15 -34.49
CA LEU A 181 -6.13 0.59 -34.99
C LEU A 181 -6.09 2.01 -35.56
N TYR A 182 -5.35 2.91 -34.91
CA TYR A 182 -5.23 4.31 -35.36
C TYR A 182 -4.44 4.42 -36.66
N LEU A 183 -3.30 3.72 -36.77
CA LEU A 183 -2.48 3.68 -37.98
C LEU A 183 -3.19 2.96 -39.13
N GLY A 184 -3.94 1.88 -38.85
CA GLY A 184 -4.75 1.16 -39.83
C GLY A 184 -5.87 2.02 -40.42
N LYS A 185 -6.59 2.78 -39.60
CA LYS A 185 -7.60 3.75 -40.07
C LYS A 185 -6.99 4.84 -40.94
N ARG A 186 -5.81 5.36 -40.57
CA ARG A 186 -5.11 6.39 -41.34
C ARG A 186 -4.70 5.86 -42.73
N ARG A 187 -4.25 4.62 -42.83
CA ARG A 187 -3.88 3.98 -44.11
C ARG A 187 -5.08 3.78 -45.03
N ASN A 188 -6.23 3.37 -44.48
CA ASN A 188 -7.46 3.20 -45.26
C ASN A 188 -8.04 4.54 -45.74
N LEU A 189 -7.91 5.61 -44.95
CA LEU A 189 -8.30 6.97 -45.37
C LEU A 189 -7.39 7.52 -46.49
N LEU A 190 -6.07 7.28 -46.41
CA LEU A 190 -5.13 7.70 -47.46
C LEU A 190 -5.36 6.95 -48.78
N LEU A 191 -5.65 5.65 -48.73
CA LEU A 191 -5.89 4.83 -49.92
C LEU A 191 -7.29 5.08 -50.55
N GLY A 192 -8.27 5.49 -49.75
CA GLY A 192 -9.61 5.86 -50.24
C GLY A 192 -9.67 7.19 -50.99
N ILE A 193 -8.66 8.05 -50.84
CA ILE A 193 -8.57 9.35 -51.53
C ILE A 193 -7.98 9.19 -52.96
N THR A 194 -7.26 8.10 -53.23
CA THR A 194 -6.63 7.83 -54.54
C THR A 194 -7.56 7.19 -55.60
N GLN A 195 -8.86 7.03 -55.33
CA GLN A 195 -9.84 6.44 -56.28
C GLN A 195 -10.85 7.43 -56.87
N LYS A 196 -10.53 8.73 -56.94
CA LYS A 196 -11.33 9.70 -57.69
C LYS A 196 -10.51 10.42 -58.75
#